data_AF-A0A9D1TGI5-F1
#
_entry.id   AF-A0A9D1TGI5-F1
#
_cell.length_a   1.000
_cell.length_b   1.000
_cell.length_c   1.000
_cell.angle_alpha   90.00
_cell.angle_beta   90.00
_cell.angle_gamma   90.00
#
_symmetry.space_group_name_H-M   'P 1'
#
loop_
_entity.id
_entity.type
_entity.pdbx_description
1 polymer ?
#
loop_
_entity_poly.entity_id
_entity_poly.type
_entity_poly.pdbx_seq_one_letter_code
_entity_poly.pdbx_strand_id
1 'polypeptide(L)'
;MDTMDVKHMRCFGPCLVYEWDLGEYREEIIRLWRKVNLLSVSRGVNRFQGLAQVLKNIHENYTQVEGLEGYLGWAGSAQELSDKSLEEAYEKTGNICMKKAMDWSRLVNQSMAMVSDTKKPPFEGTEDALRLAREQADIVILTAANRQEINKEWEVFELAQYTDLLMAQEDGRKEECLKELLEKGYEKDHVLMVGDAPADLAAAQAAGVLFYPILAYQERESWENFSEALDHFTNEDYAGSYQEERIKEFQENLHIETK
;
A
#
# COMPACT_ATOMS: atom_id res chain seq x y z
N MET A 1 -6.17 2.48 -9.12
CA MET A 1 -6.71 3.68 -8.44
C MET A 1 -5.57 4.47 -7.85
N ASP A 2 -5.47 5.77 -8.13
CA ASP A 2 -4.50 6.70 -7.52
C ASP A 2 -4.97 7.15 -6.13
N THR A 3 -4.99 6.21 -5.19
CA THR A 3 -5.44 6.47 -3.81
C THR A 3 -4.25 6.66 -2.87
N MET A 4 -3.17 5.89 -3.05
CA MET A 4 -2.00 5.89 -2.17
C MET A 4 -1.27 7.25 -2.23
N ASP A 5 -0.89 7.70 -3.42
CA ASP A 5 -0.15 8.95 -3.59
C ASP A 5 -0.96 10.15 -3.10
N VAL A 6 -2.24 10.22 -3.45
CA VAL A 6 -3.16 11.27 -2.96
C VAL A 6 -3.23 11.29 -1.44
N LYS A 7 -3.43 10.13 -0.78
CA LYS A 7 -3.50 10.04 0.68
C LYS A 7 -2.18 10.46 1.33
N HIS A 8 -1.04 9.99 0.82
CA HIS A 8 0.28 10.29 1.38
C HIS A 8 0.65 11.77 1.22
N MET A 9 0.35 12.36 0.07
CA MET A 9 0.72 13.72 -0.27
C MET A 9 -0.19 14.78 0.33
N ARG A 10 -1.49 14.49 0.45
CA ARG A 10 -2.48 15.47 0.94
C ARG A 10 -2.82 15.30 2.41
N CYS A 11 -2.66 14.10 2.96
CA CYS A 11 -3.07 13.79 4.33
C CYS A 11 -1.85 13.46 5.19
N PHE A 12 -1.23 12.30 5.00
CA PHE A 12 -0.23 11.78 5.95
C PHE A 12 0.96 12.72 6.19
N GLY A 13 1.67 13.12 5.13
CA GLY A 13 2.83 14.01 5.22
C GLY A 13 2.48 15.39 5.80
N PRO A 14 1.47 16.11 5.27
CA PRO A 14 1.06 17.39 5.82
C PRO A 14 0.61 17.33 7.28
N CYS A 15 -0.12 16.29 7.69
CA CYS A 15 -0.53 16.10 9.08
C CYS A 15 0.66 15.87 10.01
N LEU A 16 1.70 15.14 9.56
CA LEU A 16 2.94 14.98 10.31
C LEU A 16 3.62 16.33 10.53
N VAL A 17 3.75 17.14 9.47
CA VAL A 17 4.36 18.47 9.56
C VAL A 17 3.62 19.35 10.57
N TYR A 18 2.29 19.31 10.55
CA TYR A 18 1.47 20.07 11.49
C TYR A 18 1.63 19.57 12.92
N GLU A 19 1.45 18.27 13.16
CA GLU A 19 1.43 17.70 14.50
C GLU A 19 2.78 17.88 15.22
N TRP A 20 3.90 17.75 14.51
CA TRP A 20 5.25 17.91 15.08
C TRP A 20 5.84 19.33 14.95
N ASP A 21 5.06 20.31 14.49
CA ASP A 21 5.51 21.70 14.29
C ASP A 21 6.78 21.81 13.41
N LEU A 22 6.80 21.05 12.31
CA LEU A 22 7.95 20.94 11.40
C LEU A 22 7.88 21.95 10.25
N GLY A 23 7.26 23.11 10.48
CA GLY A 23 7.02 24.12 9.44
C GLY A 23 8.30 24.62 8.77
N GLU A 24 9.39 24.75 9.54
CA GLU A 24 10.72 25.15 9.04
C GLU A 24 11.28 24.17 8.01
N TYR A 25 11.01 22.87 8.18
CA TYR A 25 11.57 21.79 7.34
C TYR A 25 10.52 21.17 6.40
N ARG A 26 9.43 21.88 6.12
CA ARG A 26 8.24 21.30 5.48
C ARG A 26 8.57 20.56 4.18
N GLU A 27 9.37 21.15 3.29
CA GLU A 27 9.66 20.55 1.99
C GLU A 27 10.55 19.30 2.12
N GLU A 28 11.51 19.33 3.03
CA GLU A 28 12.41 18.23 3.36
C GLU A 28 11.64 17.07 3.97
N ILE A 29 10.74 17.34 4.92
CA ILE A 29 9.93 16.31 5.59
C ILE A 29 8.91 15.67 4.63
N ILE A 30 8.30 16.45 3.73
CA ILE A 30 7.42 15.87 2.70
C ILE A 30 8.22 14.98 1.74
N ARG A 31 9.43 15.41 1.32
CA ARG A 31 10.32 14.57 0.50
C ARG A 31 10.74 13.29 1.21
N LEU A 32 11.09 13.39 2.50
CA LEU A 32 11.42 12.25 3.34
C LEU A 32 10.23 11.29 3.48
N TRP A 33 9.03 11.81 3.73
CA TRP A 33 7.82 11.01 3.84
C TRP A 33 7.58 10.16 2.58
N ARG A 34 7.72 10.77 1.40
CA ARG A 34 7.60 10.09 0.10
C ARG A 34 8.68 9.03 -0.07
N LYS A 35 9.94 9.40 0.20
CA LYS A 35 11.07 8.47 0.07
C LYS A 35 10.83 7.21 0.88
N VAL A 36 10.42 7.35 2.13
CA VAL A 36 10.17 6.22 3.02
C VAL A 36 8.91 5.47 2.59
N ASN A 37 7.77 6.15 2.47
CA ASN A 37 6.48 5.47 2.42
C ASN A 37 5.96 5.16 1.00
N LEU A 38 6.57 5.70 -0.06
CA LEU A 38 6.14 5.49 -1.44
C LEU A 38 7.25 4.92 -2.34
N LEU A 39 8.53 5.15 -1.99
CA LEU A 39 9.69 4.90 -2.86
C LEU A 39 10.73 3.99 -2.18
N SER A 40 10.30 3.11 -1.28
CA SER A 40 11.20 2.17 -0.63
C SER A 40 10.49 0.85 -0.31
N VAL A 41 11.22 -0.09 0.28
CA VAL A 41 10.69 -1.35 0.81
C VAL A 41 9.55 -1.16 1.81
N SER A 42 9.38 0.02 2.40
CA SER A 42 8.22 0.33 3.26
C SER A 42 7.00 0.88 2.53
N ARG A 43 6.95 0.80 1.19
CA ARG A 43 5.73 1.13 0.44
C ARG A 43 4.57 0.24 0.91
N GLY A 44 3.43 0.86 1.21
CA GLY A 44 2.21 0.16 1.63
C GLY A 44 2.24 -0.44 3.05
N VAL A 45 3.25 -0.14 3.88
CA VAL A 45 3.26 -0.61 5.28
C VAL A 45 2.20 0.09 6.13
N ASN A 46 1.96 -0.44 7.34
CA ASN A 46 1.08 0.20 8.30
C ASN A 46 1.53 1.65 8.59
N ARG A 47 0.57 2.57 8.64
CA ARG A 47 0.84 4.01 8.84
C ARG A 47 1.74 4.33 10.04
N PHE A 48 1.65 3.55 11.13
CA PHE A 48 2.45 3.76 12.33
C PHE A 48 3.90 3.28 12.16
N GLN A 49 4.11 2.19 11.42
CA GLN A 49 5.45 1.75 11.00
C GLN A 49 6.09 2.77 10.06
N GLY A 50 5.33 3.27 9.09
CA GLY A 50 5.77 4.33 8.20
C GLY A 50 6.17 5.60 8.96
N LEU A 51 5.32 6.04 9.90
CA LEU A 51 5.59 7.16 10.79
C LEU A 51 6.85 6.94 11.65
N ALA A 52 7.05 5.73 12.19
CA ALA A 52 8.22 5.41 13.02
C ALA A 52 9.54 5.60 12.28
N GLN A 53 9.62 5.14 11.03
CA GLN A 53 10.81 5.32 10.21
C GLN A 53 11.08 6.79 9.89
N VAL A 54 10.04 7.56 9.57
CA VAL A 54 10.17 8.99 9.29
C VAL A 54 10.56 9.77 10.54
N LEU A 55 9.92 9.53 11.69
CA LEU A 55 10.26 10.20 12.96
C LEU A 55 11.68 9.89 13.42
N LYS A 56 12.16 8.66 13.20
CA LYS A 56 13.57 8.31 13.46
C LYS A 56 14.52 9.18 12.64
N ASN A 57 14.26 9.33 11.34
CA ASN A 57 15.11 10.16 10.49
C ASN A 57 15.01 11.65 10.83
N ILE A 58 13.82 12.13 11.22
CA ILE A 58 13.62 13.49 11.74
C ILE A 58 14.48 13.73 12.99
N HIS A 59 14.46 12.78 13.92
CA HIS A 59 15.22 12.86 15.16
C HIS A 59 16.73 12.94 14.94
N GLU A 60 17.24 12.18 13.97
CA GLU A 60 18.66 12.11 13.66
C GLU A 60 19.19 13.33 12.89
N ASN A 61 18.35 13.96 12.05
CA ASN A 61 18.84 14.91 11.04
C ASN A 61 18.22 16.32 11.12
N TYR A 62 17.12 16.53 11.85
CA TYR A 62 16.38 17.78 11.84
C TYR A 62 16.13 18.34 13.23
N THR A 63 15.34 17.63 14.06
CA THR A 63 14.99 18.10 15.41
C THR A 63 14.67 16.95 16.34
N GLN A 64 14.89 17.16 17.64
CA GLN A 64 14.64 16.13 18.65
C GLN A 64 13.15 15.76 18.73
N VAL A 65 12.85 14.46 18.63
CA VAL A 65 11.51 13.92 18.82
C VAL A 65 11.39 13.37 20.24
N GLU A 66 10.73 14.11 21.11
CA GLU A 66 10.52 13.68 22.51
C GLU A 66 9.71 12.38 22.58
N GLY A 67 10.14 11.44 23.43
CA GLY A 67 9.46 10.15 23.61
C GLY A 67 9.63 9.15 22.46
N LEU A 68 10.46 9.44 21.46
CA LEU A 68 10.64 8.61 20.27
C LEU A 68 10.97 7.15 20.59
N GLU A 69 11.92 6.89 21.51
CA GLU A 69 12.34 5.52 21.83
C GLU A 69 11.17 4.63 22.28
N GLY A 70 10.26 5.17 23.10
CA GLY A 70 9.06 4.44 23.53
C GLY A 70 8.11 4.16 22.37
N TYR A 71 7.92 5.11 21.45
CA TYR A 71 7.12 4.91 20.25
C TYR A 71 7.73 3.87 19.30
N LEU A 72 9.04 3.93 19.07
CA LEU A 72 9.76 2.93 18.26
C LEU A 72 9.66 1.53 18.88
N GLY A 73 9.81 1.44 20.21
CA GLY A 73 9.65 0.20 20.95
C GLY A 73 8.26 -0.42 20.76
N TRP A 74 7.20 0.38 20.84
CA TRP A 74 5.84 -0.08 20.54
C TRP A 74 5.67 -0.48 19.07
N ALA A 75 6.07 0.39 18.13
CA ALA A 75 5.88 0.14 16.70
C ALA A 75 6.60 -1.11 16.19
N GLY A 76 7.70 -1.50 16.86
CA GLY A 76 8.47 -2.71 16.53
C GLY A 76 8.06 -3.98 17.28
N SER A 77 7.26 -3.89 18.35
CA SER A 77 6.93 -5.05 19.21
C SER A 77 5.44 -5.30 19.42
N ALA A 78 4.58 -4.37 19.02
CA ALA A 78 3.14 -4.54 19.13
C ALA A 78 2.66 -5.73 18.29
N GLN A 79 1.76 -6.54 18.86
CA GLN A 79 1.13 -7.64 18.15
C GLN A 79 0.26 -7.14 16.98
N GLU A 80 -0.34 -5.97 17.14
CA GLU A 80 -1.14 -5.29 16.13
C GLU A 80 -0.89 -3.78 16.21
N LEU A 81 -0.79 -3.13 15.06
CA LEU A 81 -0.60 -1.68 14.95
C LEU A 81 -1.93 -1.02 14.58
N SER A 82 -2.68 -0.63 15.61
CA SER A 82 -4.00 -0.01 15.49
C SER A 82 -4.11 1.21 16.41
N ASP A 83 -5.10 2.07 16.15
CA ASP A 83 -5.38 3.21 17.03
C ASP A 83 -5.63 2.75 18.48
N LYS A 84 -6.32 1.60 18.64
CA LYS A 84 -6.61 0.99 19.94
C LYS A 84 -5.33 0.53 20.66
N SER A 85 -4.46 -0.22 19.97
CA SER A 85 -3.23 -0.72 20.60
C SER A 85 -2.25 0.41 20.94
N LEU A 86 -2.28 1.51 20.19
CA LEU A 86 -1.53 2.72 20.50
C LEU A 86 -2.08 3.44 21.75
N GLU A 87 -3.41 3.56 21.86
CA GLU A 87 -4.07 4.16 23.03
C GLU A 87 -3.75 3.38 24.32
N GLU A 88 -3.88 2.06 24.30
CA GLU A 88 -3.53 1.21 25.43
C GLU A 88 -2.03 1.33 25.82
N ALA A 89 -1.14 1.49 24.83
CA ALA A 89 0.29 1.67 25.08
C ALA A 89 0.58 3.05 25.70
N TYR A 90 -0.13 4.09 25.23
CA TYR A 90 -0.05 5.42 25.80
C TYR A 90 -0.54 5.45 27.25
N GLU A 91 -1.70 4.86 27.55
CA GLU A 91 -2.26 4.83 28.92
C GLU A 91 -1.30 4.18 29.93
N LYS A 92 -0.55 3.17 29.50
CA LYS A 92 0.44 2.47 30.34
C LYS A 92 1.72 3.27 30.58
N THR A 93 2.13 4.10 29.62
CA THR A 93 3.48 4.67 29.60
C THR A 93 3.50 6.19 29.77
N GLY A 94 2.40 6.88 29.46
CA GLY A 94 2.35 8.34 29.34
C GLY A 94 3.24 8.90 28.22
N ASN A 95 3.68 8.07 27.27
CA ASN A 95 4.67 8.47 26.27
C ASN A 95 4.12 9.56 25.33
N ILE A 96 4.79 10.71 25.28
CA ILE A 96 4.32 11.88 24.52
C ILE A 96 4.31 11.64 23.01
N CYS A 97 5.26 10.87 22.46
CA CYS A 97 5.29 10.54 21.03
C CYS A 97 4.09 9.69 20.64
N MET A 98 3.68 8.74 21.48
CA MET A 98 2.45 7.97 21.29
C MET A 98 1.21 8.86 21.31
N LYS A 99 1.16 9.85 22.22
CA LYS A 99 0.05 10.83 22.26
C LYS A 99 -0.06 11.59 20.94
N LYS A 100 1.05 12.15 20.45
CA LYS A 100 1.11 12.85 19.17
C LYS A 100 0.77 11.95 17.99
N ALA A 101 1.22 10.69 18.00
CA ALA A 101 0.89 9.72 16.96
C ALA A 101 -0.62 9.40 16.90
N MET A 102 -1.32 9.35 18.05
CA MET A 102 -2.79 9.23 18.07
C MET A 102 -3.46 10.47 17.47
N ASP A 103 -3.01 11.67 17.87
CA ASP A 103 -3.59 12.93 17.39
C ASP A 103 -3.34 13.12 15.89
N TRP A 104 -2.14 12.76 15.42
CA TRP A 104 -1.81 12.66 13.99
C TRP A 104 -2.71 11.66 13.26
N SER A 105 -2.92 10.44 13.77
CA SER A 105 -3.78 9.44 13.11
C SER A 105 -5.21 9.96 12.97
N ARG A 106 -5.74 10.61 14.01
CA ARG A 106 -7.06 11.27 13.99
C ARG A 106 -7.11 12.40 12.96
N LEU A 107 -6.10 13.25 12.91
CA LEU A 107 -6.00 14.35 11.93
C LEU A 107 -5.92 13.81 10.50
N VAL A 108 -5.16 12.74 10.27
CA VAL A 108 -5.09 12.04 8.98
C VAL A 108 -6.45 11.51 8.56
N ASN A 109 -7.18 10.84 9.47
CA ASN A 109 -8.53 10.33 9.19
C ASN A 109 -9.50 11.46 8.82
N GLN A 110 -9.45 12.59 9.54
CA GLN A 110 -10.24 13.78 9.23
C GLN A 110 -9.87 14.36 7.86
N SER A 111 -8.57 14.47 7.56
CA SER A 111 -8.09 14.98 6.27
C SER A 111 -8.52 14.08 5.10
N MET A 112 -8.42 12.76 5.25
CA MET A 112 -8.87 11.80 4.23
C MET A 112 -10.38 11.89 3.97
N ALA A 113 -11.20 12.08 5.01
CA ALA A 113 -12.64 12.24 4.87
C ALA A 113 -13.02 13.50 4.08
N MET A 114 -12.14 14.50 4.01
CA MET A 114 -12.32 15.73 3.23
C MET A 114 -11.82 15.61 1.79
N VAL A 115 -11.09 14.54 1.44
CA VAL A 115 -10.66 14.28 0.07
C VAL A 115 -11.79 13.61 -0.71
N SER A 116 -12.35 14.33 -1.69
CA SER A 116 -13.35 13.77 -2.61
C SER A 116 -12.80 12.55 -3.35
N ASP A 117 -13.64 11.51 -3.50
CA ASP A 117 -13.26 10.28 -4.22
C ASP A 117 -12.96 10.55 -5.70
N THR A 118 -13.61 11.57 -6.30
CA THR A 118 -13.29 12.08 -7.64
C THR A 118 -11.87 12.63 -7.80
N LYS A 119 -11.14 12.82 -6.70
CA LYS A 119 -9.72 13.24 -6.70
C LYS A 119 -8.74 12.09 -6.60
N LYS A 120 -9.22 10.84 -6.65
CA LYS A 120 -8.43 9.60 -6.62
C LYS A 120 -8.73 8.76 -7.87
N PRO A 121 -8.59 9.31 -9.10
CA PRO A 121 -9.00 8.60 -10.31
C PRO A 121 -8.21 7.30 -10.50
N PRO A 122 -8.73 6.34 -11.30
CA PRO A 122 -7.87 5.30 -11.84
C PRO A 122 -6.67 5.90 -12.56
N PHE A 123 -5.57 5.15 -12.59
CA PHE A 123 -4.45 5.52 -13.45
C PHE A 123 -4.88 5.36 -14.91
N GLU A 124 -4.29 6.15 -15.82
CA GLU A 124 -4.50 5.95 -17.25
C GLU A 124 -4.16 4.49 -17.61
N GLY A 125 -4.96 3.89 -18.49
CA GLY A 125 -4.83 2.49 -18.88
C GLY A 125 -5.49 1.47 -17.94
N THR A 126 -5.81 1.81 -16.68
CA THR A 126 -6.41 0.84 -15.73
C THR A 126 -7.74 0.26 -16.22
N GLU A 127 -8.66 1.10 -16.72
CA GLU A 127 -9.98 0.64 -17.18
C GLU A 127 -9.87 -0.30 -18.39
N ASP A 128 -9.02 0.04 -19.36
CA ASP A 128 -8.76 -0.81 -20.53
C ASP A 128 -8.11 -2.14 -20.14
N ALA A 129 -7.14 -2.11 -19.22
CA ALA A 129 -6.50 -3.30 -18.68
C ALA A 129 -7.52 -4.24 -17.99
N LEU A 130 -8.39 -3.69 -17.15
CA LEU A 130 -9.44 -4.47 -16.47
C LEU A 130 -10.46 -5.04 -17.46
N ARG A 131 -10.85 -4.26 -18.48
CA ARG A 131 -11.75 -4.71 -19.54
C ARG A 131 -11.16 -5.89 -20.32
N LEU A 132 -9.88 -5.81 -20.71
CA LEU A 132 -9.17 -6.89 -21.41
C LEU A 132 -9.00 -8.13 -20.53
N ALA A 133 -8.63 -7.96 -19.25
CA ALA A 133 -8.49 -9.07 -18.32
C ALA A 133 -9.81 -9.83 -18.13
N ARG A 134 -10.93 -9.11 -18.04
CA ARG A 134 -12.26 -9.71 -17.81
C ARG A 134 -12.71 -10.62 -18.95
N GLU A 135 -12.19 -10.43 -20.16
CA GLU A 135 -12.49 -11.31 -21.29
C GLU A 135 -11.83 -12.69 -21.15
N GLN A 136 -10.81 -12.82 -20.29
CA GLN A 136 -9.94 -13.99 -20.20
C GLN A 136 -9.82 -14.59 -18.79
N ALA A 137 -10.16 -13.84 -17.74
CA ALA A 137 -10.00 -14.26 -16.35
C ALA A 137 -11.07 -13.66 -15.42
N ASP A 138 -11.35 -14.36 -14.32
CA ASP A 138 -12.10 -13.81 -13.19
C ASP A 138 -11.24 -12.78 -12.44
N ILE A 139 -11.80 -11.62 -12.11
CA ILE A 139 -11.07 -10.51 -11.49
C ILE A 139 -11.47 -10.37 -10.02
N VAL A 140 -10.50 -10.50 -9.12
CA VAL A 140 -10.68 -10.32 -7.68
C VAL A 140 -9.93 -9.10 -7.19
N ILE A 141 -10.63 -8.19 -6.52
CA ILE A 141 -9.98 -7.11 -5.77
C ILE A 141 -9.48 -7.69 -4.45
N LEU A 142 -8.19 -7.56 -4.19
CA LEU A 142 -7.57 -7.98 -2.93
C LEU A 142 -6.94 -6.77 -2.21
N THR A 143 -7.54 -6.34 -1.10
CA THR A 143 -7.15 -5.10 -0.41
C THR A 143 -6.98 -5.28 1.10
N ALA A 144 -6.14 -4.42 1.69
CA ALA A 144 -6.06 -4.24 3.14
C ALA A 144 -6.96 -3.08 3.64
N ALA A 145 -7.73 -2.44 2.75
CA ALA A 145 -8.73 -1.45 3.12
C ALA A 145 -10.06 -2.13 3.49
N ASN A 146 -10.92 -1.40 4.21
CA ASN A 146 -12.27 -1.88 4.51
C ASN A 146 -13.13 -1.92 3.24
N ARG A 147 -14.08 -2.84 3.21
CA ARG A 147 -14.93 -3.09 2.02
C ARG A 147 -15.76 -1.88 1.59
N GLN A 148 -16.27 -1.12 2.57
CA GLN A 148 -17.13 0.04 2.30
C GLN A 148 -16.37 1.13 1.52
N GLU A 149 -15.11 1.38 1.90
CA GLU A 149 -14.24 2.34 1.23
C GLU A 149 -13.97 1.95 -0.22
N ILE A 150 -13.62 0.69 -0.48
CA ILE A 150 -13.35 0.22 -1.86
C ILE A 150 -14.60 0.29 -2.72
N ASN A 151 -15.75 -0.18 -2.22
CA ASN A 151 -16.99 -0.12 -2.99
C ASN A 151 -17.31 1.33 -3.39
N LYS A 152 -17.20 2.27 -2.45
CA LYS A 152 -17.44 3.68 -2.71
C LYS A 152 -16.45 4.26 -3.73
N GLU A 153 -15.16 3.97 -3.58
CA GLU A 153 -14.12 4.45 -4.50
C GLU A 153 -14.30 3.89 -5.91
N TRP A 154 -14.62 2.60 -6.06
CA TRP A 154 -14.76 1.94 -7.35
C TRP A 154 -16.09 2.22 -8.04
N GLU A 155 -17.18 2.41 -7.30
CA GLU A 155 -18.49 2.76 -7.85
C GLU A 155 -18.47 4.14 -8.53
N VAL A 156 -17.74 5.12 -7.95
CA VAL A 156 -17.60 6.47 -8.51
C VAL A 156 -16.98 6.48 -9.92
N PHE A 157 -16.12 5.51 -10.22
CA PHE A 157 -15.46 5.38 -11.52
C PHE A 157 -15.97 4.20 -12.34
N GLU A 158 -17.10 3.61 -11.93
CA GLU A 158 -17.75 2.49 -12.62
C GLU A 158 -16.82 1.27 -12.85
N LEU A 159 -15.77 1.10 -12.05
CA LEU A 159 -14.80 0.01 -12.22
C LEU A 159 -15.29 -1.32 -11.64
N ALA A 160 -16.24 -1.27 -10.69
CA ALA A 160 -16.76 -2.46 -10.02
C ALA A 160 -17.40 -3.46 -11.01
N GLN A 161 -17.89 -2.98 -12.17
CA GLN A 161 -18.45 -3.82 -13.22
C GLN A 161 -17.43 -4.79 -13.84
N TYR A 162 -16.13 -4.51 -13.68
CA TYR A 162 -15.07 -5.35 -14.21
C TYR A 162 -14.65 -6.47 -13.25
N THR A 163 -15.14 -6.48 -12.01
CA THR A 163 -14.67 -7.37 -10.94
C THR A 163 -15.73 -8.36 -10.49
N ASP A 164 -15.31 -9.56 -10.11
CA ASP A 164 -16.20 -10.67 -9.73
C ASP A 164 -16.26 -10.87 -8.21
N LEU A 165 -15.20 -10.48 -7.49
CA LEU A 165 -15.13 -10.58 -6.03
C LEU A 165 -14.30 -9.45 -5.42
N LEU A 166 -14.69 -9.01 -4.22
CA LEU A 166 -13.91 -8.09 -3.37
C LEU A 166 -13.56 -8.80 -2.06
N MET A 167 -12.27 -9.08 -1.88
CA MET A 167 -11.67 -9.54 -0.63
C MET A 167 -10.97 -8.37 0.07
N ALA A 168 -11.55 -7.93 1.18
CA ALA A 168 -11.16 -6.75 1.93
C ALA A 168 -10.48 -7.10 3.24
N GLN A 169 -10.10 -6.08 4.03
CA GLN A 169 -9.44 -6.25 5.32
C GLN A 169 -10.17 -7.24 6.25
N GLU A 170 -11.51 -7.27 6.18
CA GLU A 170 -12.34 -8.13 7.01
C GLU A 170 -12.26 -9.62 6.64
N ASP A 171 -11.75 -9.95 5.44
CA ASP A 171 -11.66 -11.32 4.92
C ASP A 171 -10.35 -12.02 5.31
N GLY A 172 -9.37 -11.30 5.87
CA GLY A 172 -8.10 -11.85 6.33
C GLY A 172 -6.89 -11.23 5.67
N ARG A 173 -5.74 -11.88 5.82
CA ARG A 173 -4.50 -11.43 5.18
C ARG A 173 -4.47 -11.82 3.70
N LYS A 174 -3.78 -11.03 2.87
CA LYS A 174 -3.72 -11.23 1.42
C LYS A 174 -3.30 -12.65 1.04
N GLU A 175 -2.30 -13.21 1.72
CA GLU A 175 -1.82 -14.57 1.48
C GLU A 175 -2.82 -15.68 1.89
N GLU A 176 -3.70 -15.39 2.85
CA GLU A 176 -4.76 -16.32 3.27
C GLU A 176 -5.89 -16.29 2.25
N CYS A 177 -6.32 -15.10 1.86
CA CYS A 177 -7.30 -14.90 0.79
C CYS A 177 -6.87 -15.56 -0.53
N LEU A 178 -5.61 -15.39 -0.94
CA LEU A 178 -5.09 -16.06 -2.15
C LEU A 178 -5.16 -17.60 -2.05
N LYS A 179 -4.87 -18.17 -0.87
CA LYS A 179 -4.98 -19.61 -0.66
C LYS A 179 -6.43 -20.09 -0.74
N GLU A 180 -7.36 -19.33 -0.17
CA GLU A 180 -8.80 -19.62 -0.27
C GLU A 180 -9.31 -19.56 -1.72
N LEU A 181 -8.77 -18.64 -2.54
CA LEU A 181 -9.07 -18.57 -3.97
C LEU A 181 -8.54 -19.80 -4.72
N LEU A 182 -7.32 -20.25 -4.42
CA LEU A 182 -6.76 -21.47 -5.01
C LEU A 182 -7.61 -22.71 -4.67
N GLU A 183 -8.20 -22.77 -3.49
CA GLU A 183 -9.13 -23.85 -3.10
C GLU A 183 -10.42 -23.87 -3.93
N LYS A 184 -10.72 -22.81 -4.70
CA LYS A 184 -11.84 -22.78 -5.67
C LYS A 184 -11.54 -23.53 -6.98
N GLY A 185 -10.31 -24.02 -7.16
CA GLY A 185 -9.92 -24.89 -8.28
C GLY A 185 -8.99 -24.24 -9.30
N TYR A 186 -8.44 -23.05 -9.03
CA TYR A 186 -7.43 -22.44 -9.88
C TYR A 186 -6.06 -23.08 -9.64
N GLU A 187 -5.34 -23.39 -10.72
CA GLU A 187 -3.93 -23.78 -10.65
C GLU A 187 -3.06 -22.56 -10.33
N LYS A 188 -1.90 -22.78 -9.71
CA LYS A 188 -1.07 -21.68 -9.17
C LYS A 188 -0.47 -20.78 -10.26
N ASP A 189 -0.11 -21.37 -11.39
CA ASP A 189 0.34 -20.70 -12.61
C ASP A 189 -0.81 -20.06 -13.40
N HIS A 190 -2.06 -20.31 -13.01
CA HIS A 190 -3.27 -19.70 -13.55
C HIS A 190 -3.85 -18.62 -12.61
N VAL A 191 -3.04 -18.09 -11.70
CA VAL A 191 -3.38 -16.95 -10.85
C VAL A 191 -2.27 -15.90 -10.96
N LEU A 192 -2.63 -14.69 -11.37
CA LEU A 192 -1.73 -13.54 -11.45
C LEU A 192 -2.14 -12.46 -10.45
N MET A 193 -1.29 -12.22 -9.45
CA MET A 193 -1.49 -11.13 -8.50
C MET A 193 -0.88 -9.83 -9.07
N VAL A 194 -1.71 -8.80 -9.23
CA VAL A 194 -1.27 -7.45 -9.63
C VAL A 194 -1.17 -6.57 -8.39
N GLY A 195 0.01 -5.99 -8.12
CA GLY A 195 0.22 -5.20 -6.90
C GLY A 195 1.42 -4.25 -6.94
N ASP A 196 1.44 -3.28 -6.04
CA ASP A 196 2.43 -2.20 -6.02
C ASP A 196 3.28 -2.17 -4.74
N ALA A 197 2.94 -2.97 -3.73
CA ALA A 197 3.63 -2.99 -2.45
C ALA A 197 4.46 -4.28 -2.28
N PRO A 198 5.58 -4.24 -1.54
CA PRO A 198 6.35 -5.45 -1.21
C PRO A 198 5.55 -6.53 -0.49
N ALA A 199 4.51 -6.14 0.26
CA ALA A 199 3.58 -7.08 0.88
C ALA A 199 2.76 -7.88 -0.15
N ASP A 200 2.49 -7.31 -1.33
CA ASP A 200 1.79 -7.99 -2.42
C ASP A 200 2.67 -9.07 -3.03
N LEU A 201 3.91 -8.73 -3.38
CA LEU A 201 4.89 -9.70 -3.85
C LEU A 201 5.09 -10.83 -2.83
N ALA A 202 5.20 -10.51 -1.53
CA ALA A 202 5.33 -11.50 -0.48
C ALA A 202 4.09 -12.41 -0.39
N ALA A 203 2.88 -11.87 -0.55
CA ALA A 203 1.64 -12.64 -0.54
C ALA A 203 1.55 -13.58 -1.75
N ALA A 204 1.89 -13.09 -2.95
CA ALA A 204 1.97 -13.90 -4.17
C ALA A 204 2.96 -15.05 -4.01
N GLN A 205 4.17 -14.78 -3.52
CA GLN A 205 5.19 -15.79 -3.25
C GLN A 205 4.75 -16.81 -2.18
N ALA A 206 4.08 -16.36 -1.12
CA ALA A 206 3.59 -17.24 -0.06
C ALA A 206 2.45 -18.16 -0.50
N ALA A 207 1.62 -17.72 -1.46
CA ALA A 207 0.62 -18.56 -2.12
C ALA A 207 1.24 -19.41 -3.26
N GLY A 208 2.38 -18.99 -3.78
CA GLY A 208 3.07 -19.61 -4.91
C GLY A 208 2.43 -19.28 -6.25
N VAL A 209 1.77 -18.13 -6.35
CA VAL A 209 1.10 -17.63 -7.58
C VAL A 209 2.00 -16.63 -8.31
N LEU A 210 1.62 -16.27 -9.54
CA LEU A 210 2.36 -15.31 -10.34
C LEU A 210 2.17 -13.88 -9.81
N PHE A 211 3.12 -13.00 -10.14
CA PHE A 211 3.09 -11.60 -9.71
C PHE A 211 3.41 -10.64 -10.87
N TYR A 212 2.57 -9.61 -11.02
CA TYR A 212 2.81 -8.47 -11.90
C TYR A 212 2.90 -7.18 -11.09
N PRO A 213 4.03 -6.44 -11.16
CA PRO A 213 4.20 -5.22 -10.40
C PRO A 213 3.54 -4.02 -11.07
N ILE A 214 2.92 -3.17 -10.25
CA ILE A 214 2.64 -1.77 -10.59
C ILE A 214 3.76 -0.92 -9.97
N LEU A 215 4.60 -0.33 -10.82
CA LEU A 215 5.81 0.37 -10.40
C LEU A 215 5.50 1.77 -9.86
N ALA A 216 6.15 2.16 -8.76
CA ALA A 216 5.96 3.47 -8.15
C ALA A 216 6.43 4.59 -9.08
N TYR A 217 5.59 5.63 -9.26
CA TYR A 217 5.78 6.73 -10.22
C TYR A 217 5.89 6.30 -11.69
N GLN A 218 5.51 5.07 -11.98
CA GLN A 218 5.39 4.50 -13.33
C GLN A 218 4.08 3.70 -13.43
N GLU A 219 3.06 4.10 -12.66
CA GLU A 219 1.80 3.37 -12.56
C GLU A 219 1.06 3.37 -13.89
N ARG A 220 1.06 4.50 -14.59
CA ARG A 220 0.48 4.62 -15.94
C ARG A 220 1.15 3.62 -16.88
N GLU A 221 2.48 3.63 -16.95
CA GLU A 221 3.25 2.77 -17.84
C GLU A 221 3.03 1.29 -17.49
N SER A 222 2.92 0.96 -16.19
CA SER A 222 2.60 -0.40 -15.73
C SER A 222 1.21 -0.83 -16.21
N TRP A 223 0.20 0.03 -16.17
CA TRP A 223 -1.14 -0.29 -16.68
C TRP A 223 -1.20 -0.33 -18.20
N GLU A 224 -0.50 0.56 -18.90
CA GLU A 224 -0.41 0.56 -20.37
C GLU A 224 0.30 -0.70 -20.90
N ASN A 225 1.30 -1.22 -20.20
CA ASN A 225 2.02 -2.44 -20.55
C ASN A 225 1.35 -3.73 -20.05
N PHE A 226 0.25 -3.63 -19.28
CA PHE A 226 -0.39 -4.79 -18.69
C PHE A 226 -0.95 -5.77 -19.74
N SER A 227 -1.32 -5.30 -20.93
CA SER A 227 -1.81 -6.19 -22.00
C SER A 227 -0.76 -7.21 -22.43
N GLU A 228 0.53 -6.84 -22.48
CA GLU A 228 1.62 -7.76 -22.79
C GLU A 228 1.78 -8.82 -21.69
N ALA A 229 1.68 -8.41 -20.44
CA ALA A 229 1.69 -9.33 -19.30
C ALA A 229 0.50 -10.30 -19.33
N LEU A 230 -0.68 -9.81 -19.70
CA LEU A 230 -1.88 -10.62 -19.85
C LEU A 230 -1.72 -11.65 -20.98
N ASP A 231 -1.14 -11.26 -22.12
CA ASP A 231 -0.85 -12.19 -23.22
C ASP A 231 0.13 -13.28 -22.78
N HIS A 232 1.19 -12.94 -22.05
CA HIS A 232 2.10 -13.93 -21.50
C HIS A 232 1.42 -14.88 -20.50
N PHE A 233 0.53 -14.32 -19.67
CA PHE A 233 -0.23 -15.09 -18.70
C PHE A 233 -1.16 -16.10 -19.36
N THR A 234 -1.91 -15.70 -20.39
CA THR A 234 -2.88 -16.58 -21.06
C THR A 234 -2.24 -17.57 -22.05
N ASN A 235 -1.02 -17.30 -22.51
CA ASN A 235 -0.20 -18.25 -23.28
C ASN A 235 0.66 -19.19 -22.40
N GLU A 236 0.53 -19.11 -21.08
CA GLU A 236 1.25 -19.94 -20.10
C GLU A 236 2.79 -19.81 -20.17
N ASP A 237 3.31 -18.67 -20.64
CA ASP A 237 4.75 -18.37 -20.72
C ASP A 237 5.20 -17.18 -19.85
N TYR A 238 4.32 -16.70 -18.97
CA TYR A 238 4.62 -15.67 -17.97
C TYR A 238 5.68 -16.10 -16.94
N ALA A 239 5.61 -17.36 -16.50
CA ALA A 239 6.53 -17.91 -15.50
C ALA A 239 7.94 -18.06 -16.06
N GLY A 240 8.96 -17.88 -15.21
CA GLY A 240 10.37 -17.92 -15.61
C GLY A 240 10.90 -16.53 -15.92
N SER A 241 11.56 -16.36 -17.06
CA SER A 241 12.34 -15.15 -17.36
C SER A 241 11.52 -13.86 -17.33
N TYR A 242 10.27 -13.89 -17.83
CA TYR A 242 9.42 -12.70 -17.88
C TYR A 242 9.06 -12.22 -16.47
N GLN A 243 8.54 -13.11 -15.61
CA GLN A 243 8.27 -12.77 -14.22
C GLN A 243 9.52 -12.35 -13.45
N GLU A 244 10.65 -13.03 -13.65
CA GLU A 244 11.92 -12.69 -12.99
C GLU A 244 12.39 -11.27 -13.34
N GLU A 245 12.26 -10.85 -14.60
CA GLU A 245 12.57 -9.48 -15.05
C GLU A 245 11.63 -8.46 -14.40
N ARG A 246 10.32 -8.69 -14.41
CA ARG A 246 9.34 -7.80 -13.79
C ARG A 246 9.56 -7.65 -12.28
N ILE A 247 9.82 -8.75 -11.56
CA ILE A 247 10.13 -8.70 -10.12
C ILE A 247 11.43 -7.93 -9.86
N LYS A 248 12.45 -8.11 -10.71
CA LYS A 248 13.71 -7.38 -10.58
C LYS A 248 13.50 -5.87 -10.77
N GLU A 249 12.76 -5.46 -11.80
CA GLU A 249 12.41 -4.04 -12.01
C GLU A 249 11.67 -3.45 -10.81
N PHE A 250 10.74 -4.21 -10.23
CA PHE A 250 10.02 -3.81 -9.03
C PHE A 250 10.95 -3.61 -7.82
N GLN A 251 11.87 -4.53 -7.60
CA GLN A 251 12.85 -4.43 -6.52
C GLN A 251 13.80 -3.24 -6.72
N GLU A 252 14.27 -3.00 -7.96
CA GLU A 252 15.09 -1.84 -8.30
C GLU A 252 14.34 -0.51 -8.11
N ASN A 253 13.07 -0.45 -8.52
CA ASN A 253 12.18 0.71 -8.37
C ASN A 253 11.98 1.12 -6.90
N LEU A 254 11.95 0.14 -5.98
CA LEU A 254 11.81 0.38 -4.54
C LEU A 254 13.12 0.27 -3.75
N HIS A 255 14.27 0.22 -4.43
CA HIS A 255 15.59 0.11 -3.82
C HIS A 255 15.71 -1.07 -2.82
N ILE A 256 15.08 -2.19 -3.15
CA ILE A 256 15.13 -3.42 -2.37
C ILE A 256 16.40 -4.17 -2.76
N GLU A 257 17.27 -4.44 -1.79
CA GLU A 257 18.48 -5.23 -2.04
C GLU A 257 18.09 -6.67 -2.40
N THR A 258 18.43 -7.10 -3.61
CA THR A 258 18.42 -8.52 -4.01
C THR A 258 19.52 -9.25 -3.25
N LYS A 259 19.13 -10.16 -2.34
CA LYS A 259 20.06 -11.08 -1.67
C LYS A 259 20.42 -12.27 -2.54
#